data_AF-A0A956YGS2-F1
#
_entry.id   AF-A0A956YGS2-F1
#
_cell.length_a   1.000
_cell.length_b   1.000
_cell.length_c   1.000
_cell.angle_alpha   90.00
_cell.angle_beta   90.00
_cell.angle_gamma   90.00
#
_symmetry.space_group_name_H-M   'P 1'
#
loop_
_entity.id
_entity.type
_entity.pdbx_description
1 polymer ?
#
loop_
_entity_poly.entity_id
_entity_poly.type
_entity_poly.pdbx_seq_one_letter_code
_entity_poly.pdbx_strand_id
1 'polypeptide(L)'
;MGLAGLWVLFAVVLGLLVWELGRTAVSVRGKSAPLPLETAITADQQSAQTLALADSRVQALTSGQRSEVFGVRQVGQQFTEASAACATAVCYQVEIYSFDENATVTAVVDTDAQQVRDVLHQPNMQPGINQRLANRALQLAFSNPGVIEALGFQPNEADMAPVAAGLPGSSCDQGHLCAGPTFRLGNRILWAIVDLTTETVAALRWTTVSDDGSFVPYRPEGGFCPAPGSASRDGWALSYETTGTDGLRVYNVTYQGRAVLTSASLPEWHVDYNGEYFYPGFVDVTGCGGSGGGFAIAPFGETAVNDLLDGSTVIGFEVVQDFRMSQWGAACNYRYGQRYQFFVDGRFRIVVGAYGRGCGDDPAMQQPVYRPVVRIDVAVNGDDGDSFAFWDGQQWVPQSTETYRTPYDSPGFGPHQLTANNEAWLVVDGSGLGYTIEPGLGQFSDGGRGDAPFVYITQHMSAEGDTDFPIFGSSYCCNDDYNQGPNNFVNSEPISGGNLVIWYVPQATTDRVQPAEDGDGLYCWTVNGEPTPETYPCFTGPMFHPFELTEKSYLPLMERP
;
A
#
# COMPACT_ATOMS: atom_id res chain seq x y z
N MET A 1 40.29 45.93 4.33
CA MET A 1 39.47 45.55 3.16
C MET A 1 38.50 46.69 2.90
N GLY A 2 38.58 47.33 1.73
CA GLY A 2 37.76 48.51 1.42
C GLY A 2 36.29 48.15 1.23
N LEU A 3 35.39 49.14 1.34
CA LEU A 3 33.94 48.97 1.15
C LEU A 3 33.58 48.13 -0.09
N ALA A 4 34.33 48.28 -1.18
CA ALA A 4 34.14 47.51 -2.40
C ALA A 4 34.28 45.99 -2.21
N GLY A 5 35.19 45.53 -1.34
CA GLY A 5 35.37 44.11 -1.04
C GLY A 5 34.20 43.50 -0.26
N LEU A 6 33.55 44.29 0.60
CA LEU A 6 32.37 43.85 1.34
C LEU A 6 31.15 43.69 0.41
N TRP A 7 30.97 44.59 -0.56
CA TRP A 7 29.89 44.50 -1.54
C TRP A 7 30.04 43.32 -2.49
N VAL A 8 31.27 42.98 -2.89
CA VAL A 8 31.52 41.79 -3.71
C VAL A 8 31.26 40.52 -2.91
N LEU A 9 31.69 40.45 -1.65
CA LEU A 9 31.42 39.29 -0.80
C LEU A 9 29.92 39.12 -0.56
N PHE A 10 29.20 40.21 -0.32
CA PHE A 10 27.74 40.19 -0.12
C PHE A 10 27.00 39.78 -1.40
N ALA A 11 27.42 40.25 -2.57
CA ALA A 11 26.83 39.85 -3.85
C ALA A 11 27.11 38.37 -4.18
N VAL A 12 28.29 37.85 -3.84
CA VAL A 12 28.62 36.43 -4.03
C VAL A 12 27.82 35.56 -3.06
N VAL A 13 27.71 35.95 -1.78
CA VAL A 13 26.91 35.21 -0.79
C VAL A 13 25.43 35.26 -1.13
N LEU A 14 24.90 36.41 -1.57
CA LEU A 14 23.52 36.54 -2.02
C LEU A 14 23.28 35.76 -3.31
N GLY A 15 24.25 35.73 -4.24
CA GLY A 15 24.19 34.91 -5.45
C GLY A 15 24.21 33.40 -5.16
N LEU A 16 25.01 32.97 -4.17
CA LEU A 16 25.05 31.58 -3.70
C LEU A 16 23.77 31.20 -2.93
N LEU A 17 23.22 32.10 -2.10
CA LEU A 17 21.94 31.91 -1.41
C LEU A 17 20.76 31.85 -2.38
N VAL A 18 20.74 32.71 -3.41
CA VAL A 18 19.72 32.68 -4.48
C VAL A 18 19.91 31.46 -5.39
N TRP A 19 21.14 30.94 -5.54
CA TRP A 19 21.39 29.69 -6.25
C TRP A 19 20.96 28.45 -5.45
N GLU A 20 21.19 28.41 -4.14
CA GLU A 20 20.69 27.36 -3.24
C GLU A 20 19.16 27.42 -3.06
N LEU A 21 18.58 28.62 -2.91
CA LEU A 21 17.12 28.81 -2.86
C LEU A 21 16.45 28.64 -4.24
N GLY A 22 17.23 28.78 -5.33
CA GLY A 22 16.82 28.50 -6.71
C GLY A 22 16.99 27.04 -7.11
N ARG A 23 17.56 26.20 -6.24
CA ARG A 23 17.36 24.74 -6.25
C ARG A 23 16.07 24.39 -5.54
N THR A 24 14.97 25.05 -5.88
CA THR A 24 13.70 24.33 -5.82
C THR A 24 13.85 23.18 -6.80
N ALA A 25 14.02 21.97 -6.26
CA ALA A 25 13.96 20.76 -7.03
C ALA A 25 12.65 20.79 -7.82
N VAL A 26 12.74 21.09 -9.11
CA VAL A 26 11.65 20.87 -10.04
C VAL A 26 11.66 19.35 -10.28
N SER A 27 11.04 18.59 -9.38
CA SER A 27 10.71 17.19 -9.64
C SER A 27 9.39 17.14 -10.40
N VAL A 28 9.48 17.29 -11.71
CA VAL A 28 8.40 16.87 -12.61
C VAL A 28 8.89 15.62 -13.32
N ARG A 29 8.34 14.46 -12.94
CA ARG A 29 8.17 13.25 -13.76
C ARG A 29 7.41 12.20 -12.94
N GLY A 30 6.10 12.10 -13.21
CA GLY A 30 5.24 11.05 -12.71
C GLY A 30 5.55 9.71 -13.37
N LYS A 31 5.16 8.63 -12.70
CA LYS A 31 5.26 7.26 -13.18
C LYS A 31 4.30 7.04 -14.36
N SER A 32 4.76 6.32 -15.38
CA SER A 32 3.89 5.80 -16.46
C SER A 32 3.28 4.46 -16.05
N ALA A 33 2.01 4.23 -16.40
CA ALA A 33 1.35 2.93 -16.23
C ALA A 33 2.21 1.77 -16.80
N PRO A 34 2.27 0.59 -16.15
CA PRO A 34 2.63 -0.66 -16.80
C PRO A 34 1.79 -0.79 -18.07
N LEU A 35 2.49 -0.78 -19.20
CA LEU A 35 1.90 -1.24 -20.44
C LEU A 35 1.87 -2.77 -20.37
N PRO A 36 0.75 -3.41 -20.71
CA PRO A 36 0.70 -4.85 -20.78
C PRO A 36 1.70 -5.36 -21.80
N LEU A 37 2.25 -6.54 -21.55
CA LEU A 37 3.16 -7.22 -22.49
C LEU A 37 2.52 -7.54 -23.85
N GLU A 38 1.20 -7.34 -24.01
CA GLU A 38 0.50 -7.42 -25.30
C GLU A 38 0.47 -6.08 -26.08
N THR A 39 0.75 -4.95 -25.42
CA THR A 39 1.15 -3.71 -26.10
C THR A 39 2.61 -3.86 -26.53
N ALA A 40 2.95 -3.38 -27.73
CA ALA A 40 4.35 -3.24 -28.11
C ALA A 40 5.04 -2.33 -27.08
N ILE A 41 5.83 -2.92 -26.18
CA ILE A 41 6.72 -2.18 -25.29
C ILE A 41 7.61 -1.27 -26.14
N THR A 42 7.85 -0.06 -25.67
CA THR A 42 8.69 0.93 -26.35
C THR A 42 10.12 0.39 -26.55
N ALA A 43 10.86 0.98 -27.50
CA ALA A 43 12.27 0.61 -27.71
C ALA A 43 13.10 0.75 -26.42
N ASP A 44 12.81 1.77 -25.60
CA ASP A 44 13.49 2.01 -24.34
C ASP A 44 13.15 0.95 -23.29
N GLN A 45 11.87 0.53 -23.20
CA GLN A 45 11.47 -0.60 -22.34
C GLN A 45 12.11 -1.92 -22.80
N GLN A 46 12.21 -2.17 -24.11
CA GLN A 46 12.91 -3.34 -24.65
C GLN A 46 14.40 -3.31 -24.31
N SER A 47 15.03 -2.13 -24.40
CA SER A 47 16.42 -1.92 -24.00
C SER A 47 16.60 -2.20 -22.51
N ALA A 48 15.71 -1.66 -21.66
CA ALA A 48 15.75 -1.89 -20.22
C ALA A 48 15.62 -3.38 -19.86
N GLN A 49 14.64 -4.07 -20.46
CA GLN A 49 14.47 -5.52 -20.25
C GLN A 49 15.72 -6.31 -20.67
N THR A 50 16.30 -5.97 -21.83
CA THR A 50 17.49 -6.65 -22.34
C THR A 50 18.68 -6.46 -21.40
N LEU A 51 18.90 -5.23 -20.91
CA LEU A 51 19.96 -4.92 -19.95
C LEU A 51 19.75 -5.63 -18.61
N ALA A 52 18.52 -5.65 -18.10
CA ALA A 52 18.19 -6.36 -16.86
C ALA A 52 18.47 -7.87 -16.95
N LEU A 53 18.01 -8.53 -18.02
CA LEU A 53 18.23 -9.96 -18.23
C LEU A 53 19.69 -10.33 -18.50
N ALA A 54 20.51 -9.37 -18.92
CA ALA A 54 21.95 -9.53 -19.13
C ALA A 54 22.80 -9.29 -17.87
N ASP A 55 22.24 -8.65 -16.83
CA ASP A 55 22.98 -8.34 -15.60
C ASP A 55 23.26 -9.61 -14.80
N SER A 56 24.52 -9.77 -14.38
CA SER A 56 24.95 -10.98 -13.66
C SER A 56 24.26 -11.18 -12.32
N ARG A 57 23.84 -10.10 -11.63
CA ARG A 57 23.11 -10.18 -10.36
C ARG A 57 21.69 -10.72 -10.59
N VAL A 58 21.03 -10.28 -11.66
CA VAL A 58 19.72 -10.81 -12.07
C VAL A 58 19.85 -12.29 -12.50
N GLN A 59 20.86 -12.62 -13.31
CA GLN A 59 21.10 -13.99 -13.75
C GLN A 59 21.39 -14.94 -12.58
N ALA A 60 22.11 -14.47 -11.56
CA ALA A 60 22.37 -15.27 -10.35
C ALA A 60 21.09 -15.68 -9.61
N LEU A 61 20.01 -14.91 -9.75
CA LEU A 61 18.73 -15.14 -9.10
C LEU A 61 17.68 -15.82 -9.99
N THR A 62 17.92 -15.95 -11.29
CA THR A 62 16.88 -16.40 -12.27
C THR A 62 17.36 -17.48 -13.24
N SER A 63 18.67 -17.65 -13.43
CA SER A 63 19.20 -18.57 -14.43
C SER A 63 18.92 -20.03 -14.05
N GLY A 64 18.28 -20.76 -14.96
CA GLY A 64 17.93 -22.18 -14.76
C GLY A 64 16.62 -22.39 -14.00
N GLN A 65 15.96 -21.30 -13.58
CA GLN A 65 14.62 -21.33 -13.00
C GLN A 65 13.58 -21.02 -14.06
N ARG A 66 12.33 -21.42 -13.81
CA ARG A 66 11.18 -20.89 -14.53
C ARG A 66 10.95 -19.45 -14.08
N SER A 67 11.53 -18.51 -14.81
CA SER A 67 11.33 -17.08 -14.57
C SER A 67 10.73 -16.37 -15.78
N GLU A 68 10.00 -15.30 -15.52
CA GLU A 68 9.35 -14.50 -16.55
C GLU A 68 9.39 -13.01 -16.19
N VAL A 69 9.50 -12.14 -17.21
CA VAL A 69 9.36 -10.69 -17.04
C VAL A 69 7.87 -10.36 -16.95
N PHE A 70 7.46 -9.71 -15.87
CA PHE A 70 6.06 -9.35 -15.64
C PHE A 70 5.75 -7.91 -16.03
N GLY A 71 6.72 -7.01 -15.93
CA GLY A 71 6.53 -5.60 -16.25
C GLY A 71 7.83 -4.85 -16.47
N VAL A 72 7.76 -3.82 -17.32
CA VAL A 72 8.82 -2.83 -17.51
C VAL A 72 8.20 -1.45 -17.40
N ARG A 73 8.53 -0.71 -16.34
CA ARG A 73 7.84 0.52 -15.93
C ARG A 73 8.84 1.64 -15.82
N GLN A 74 8.53 2.86 -16.27
CA GLN A 74 9.40 3.99 -15.98
C GLN A 74 9.41 4.26 -14.46
N VAL A 75 10.58 4.51 -13.89
CA VAL A 75 10.75 4.88 -12.47
C VAL A 75 10.27 6.32 -12.27
N GLY A 76 9.45 6.53 -11.24
CA GLY A 76 8.97 7.85 -10.80
C GLY A 76 9.93 8.52 -9.81
N GLN A 77 9.41 9.18 -8.77
CA GLN A 77 10.21 9.76 -7.68
C GLN A 77 10.54 8.75 -6.57
N GLN A 78 10.32 7.46 -6.83
CA GLN A 78 10.61 6.35 -5.94
C GLN A 78 11.84 5.61 -6.47
N PHE A 79 12.96 5.77 -5.79
CA PHE A 79 14.22 5.12 -6.13
C PHE A 79 15.02 4.90 -4.86
N THR A 80 15.84 3.86 -4.87
CA THR A 80 16.78 3.54 -3.80
C THR A 80 18.00 4.45 -3.85
N GLU A 81 18.84 4.45 -2.80
CA GLU A 81 20.12 5.15 -2.82
C GLU A 81 21.00 4.68 -4.00
N ALA A 82 21.06 3.37 -4.25
CA ALA A 82 21.82 2.78 -5.36
C ALA A 82 21.30 3.22 -6.75
N SER A 83 20.04 3.66 -6.82
CA SER A 83 19.40 4.17 -8.04
C SER A 83 19.12 5.68 -7.99
N ALA A 84 19.77 6.43 -7.10
CA ALA A 84 19.57 7.89 -6.95
C ALA A 84 19.78 8.70 -8.25
N ALA A 85 20.55 8.17 -9.22
CA ALA A 85 20.67 8.78 -10.55
C ALA A 85 19.32 8.95 -11.27
N CYS A 86 18.35 8.10 -10.97
CA CYS A 86 16.99 8.12 -11.54
C CYS A 86 16.19 9.36 -11.13
N ALA A 87 16.65 10.14 -10.14
CA ALA A 87 16.12 11.47 -9.86
C ALA A 87 16.16 12.41 -11.08
N THR A 88 17.11 12.19 -12.00
CA THR A 88 17.31 13.04 -13.19
C THR A 88 17.41 12.29 -14.50
N ALA A 89 17.76 10.99 -14.47
CA ALA A 89 17.84 10.12 -15.64
C ALA A 89 16.49 9.47 -15.99
N VAL A 90 16.37 8.93 -17.21
CA VAL A 90 15.24 8.06 -17.57
C VAL A 90 15.57 6.62 -17.18
N CYS A 91 15.02 6.21 -16.04
CA CYS A 91 15.17 4.86 -15.54
C CYS A 91 13.89 4.03 -15.71
N TYR A 92 14.07 2.71 -15.77
CA TYR A 92 13.00 1.73 -15.83
C TYR A 92 13.17 0.65 -14.74
N GLN A 93 12.08 0.32 -14.07
CA GLN A 93 11.95 -0.84 -13.20
C GLN A 93 11.50 -2.04 -14.03
N VAL A 94 12.31 -3.10 -14.05
CA VAL A 94 12.01 -4.38 -14.70
C VAL A 94 11.69 -5.40 -13.60
N GLU A 95 10.45 -5.88 -13.55
CA GLU A 95 10.00 -6.89 -12.60
C GLU A 95 10.08 -8.27 -13.23
N ILE A 96 10.84 -9.16 -12.61
CA ILE A 96 11.09 -10.53 -13.07
C ILE A 96 10.67 -11.47 -11.95
N TYR A 97 9.77 -12.39 -12.23
CA TYR A 97 9.31 -13.34 -11.22
C TYR A 97 9.87 -14.72 -11.48
N SER A 98 10.39 -15.34 -10.43
CA SER A 98 10.76 -16.75 -10.42
C SER A 98 9.63 -17.57 -9.80
N PHE A 99 9.01 -18.42 -10.61
CA PHE A 99 7.96 -19.32 -10.15
C PHE A 99 8.51 -20.41 -9.22
N ASP A 100 9.77 -20.81 -9.42
CA ASP A 100 10.39 -21.90 -8.66
C ASP A 100 10.74 -21.47 -7.23
N GLU A 101 11.13 -20.20 -7.04
CA GLU A 101 11.53 -19.64 -5.74
C GLU A 101 10.41 -18.82 -5.07
N ASN A 102 9.28 -18.60 -5.75
CA ASN A 102 8.24 -17.65 -5.34
C ASN A 102 8.85 -16.29 -4.96
N ALA A 103 9.65 -15.72 -5.86
CA ALA A 103 10.41 -14.50 -5.59
C ALA A 103 10.36 -13.54 -6.77
N THR A 104 10.27 -12.25 -6.46
CA THR A 104 10.42 -11.18 -7.46
C THR A 104 11.84 -10.63 -7.41
N VAL A 105 12.42 -10.43 -8.58
CA VAL A 105 13.67 -9.72 -8.80
C VAL A 105 13.34 -8.44 -9.54
N THR A 106 13.61 -7.31 -8.90
CA THR A 106 13.36 -5.98 -9.46
C THR A 106 14.68 -5.35 -9.87
N ALA A 107 14.87 -5.09 -11.16
CA ALA A 107 16.05 -4.40 -11.67
C ALA A 107 15.72 -2.96 -12.06
N VAL A 108 16.48 -1.99 -11.53
CA VAL A 108 16.39 -0.58 -11.92
C VAL A 108 17.43 -0.28 -12.97
N VAL A 109 16.99 0.10 -14.17
CA VAL A 109 17.81 0.23 -15.36
C VAL A 109 17.81 1.66 -15.87
N ASP A 110 18.99 2.27 -15.90
CA ASP A 110 19.24 3.54 -16.56
C ASP A 110 19.54 3.28 -18.04
N THR A 111 18.57 3.59 -18.88
CA THR A 111 18.67 3.34 -20.32
C THR A 111 19.59 4.31 -21.04
N ASP A 112 19.71 5.55 -20.55
CA ASP A 112 20.63 6.55 -21.11
C ASP A 112 22.08 6.15 -20.84
N ALA A 113 22.36 5.64 -19.64
CA ALA A 113 23.68 5.13 -19.26
C ALA A 113 23.96 3.68 -19.69
N GLN A 114 22.94 2.98 -20.22
CA GLN A 114 23.01 1.55 -20.57
C GLN A 114 23.49 0.69 -19.39
N GLN A 115 22.97 0.96 -18.19
CA GLN A 115 23.45 0.35 -16.94
C GLN A 115 22.28 -0.05 -16.04
N VAL A 116 22.37 -1.26 -15.45
CA VAL A 116 21.50 -1.65 -14.32
C VAL A 116 22.06 -1.00 -13.05
N ARG A 117 21.33 -0.02 -12.52
CA ARG A 117 21.68 0.74 -11.31
C ARG A 117 21.51 -0.13 -10.06
N ASP A 118 20.40 -0.84 -9.96
CA ASP A 118 20.06 -1.61 -8.77
C ASP A 118 19.37 -2.94 -9.11
N VAL A 119 19.48 -3.91 -8.20
CA VAL A 119 18.83 -5.21 -8.28
C VAL A 119 18.35 -5.59 -6.87
N LEU A 120 17.03 -5.62 -6.71
CA LEU A 120 16.35 -5.95 -5.47
C LEU A 120 15.84 -7.39 -5.55
N HIS A 121 16.17 -8.20 -4.56
CA HIS A 121 15.63 -9.56 -4.42
C HIS A 121 14.55 -9.56 -3.34
N GLN A 122 13.34 -9.96 -3.73
CA GLN A 122 12.13 -9.85 -2.93
C GLN A 122 11.52 -11.27 -2.81
N PRO A 123 11.98 -12.07 -1.83
CA PRO A 123 11.48 -13.42 -1.62
C PRO A 123 10.04 -13.41 -1.09
N ASN A 124 9.24 -14.42 -1.46
CA ASN A 124 7.82 -14.53 -1.10
C ASN A 124 7.00 -13.31 -1.53
N MET A 125 7.37 -12.73 -2.67
CA MET A 125 6.70 -11.59 -3.26
C MET A 125 6.41 -11.87 -4.72
N GLN A 126 5.18 -11.58 -5.14
CA GLN A 126 4.65 -11.85 -6.46
C GLN A 126 4.38 -10.52 -7.16
N PRO A 127 4.78 -10.32 -8.42
CA PRO A 127 4.32 -9.16 -9.17
C PRO A 127 2.81 -9.20 -9.37
N GLY A 128 2.20 -8.04 -9.58
CA GLY A 128 0.79 -7.95 -9.96
C GLY A 128 0.48 -8.77 -11.22
N ILE A 129 -0.73 -9.35 -11.27
CA ILE A 129 -1.25 -9.97 -12.49
C ILE A 129 -1.25 -8.91 -13.59
N ASN A 130 -0.76 -9.24 -14.79
CA ASN A 130 -0.72 -8.34 -15.94
C ASN A 130 -1.69 -8.81 -17.05
N GLN A 131 -1.86 -7.97 -18.09
CA GLN A 131 -2.17 -8.39 -19.49
C GLN A 131 -2.46 -9.86 -19.74
N ARG A 132 -1.33 -10.43 -20.13
CA ARG A 132 -1.16 -11.76 -20.64
C ARG A 132 -1.58 -12.79 -19.59
N LEU A 133 -1.28 -12.57 -18.31
CA LEU A 133 -1.62 -13.50 -17.24
C LEU A 133 -3.11 -13.49 -16.91
N ALA A 134 -3.74 -12.32 -16.91
CA ALA A 134 -5.18 -12.24 -16.79
C ALA A 134 -5.87 -12.89 -18.00
N ASN A 135 -5.39 -12.63 -19.22
CA ASN A 135 -5.86 -13.30 -20.43
C ASN A 135 -5.67 -14.82 -20.34
N ARG A 136 -4.53 -15.28 -19.80
CA ARG A 136 -4.25 -16.70 -19.59
C ARG A 136 -5.20 -17.31 -18.57
N ALA A 137 -5.45 -16.64 -17.45
CA ALA A 137 -6.41 -17.07 -16.44
C ALA A 137 -7.82 -17.21 -17.03
N LEU A 138 -8.26 -16.22 -17.82
CA LEU A 138 -9.56 -16.26 -18.51
C LEU A 138 -9.63 -17.42 -19.51
N GLN A 139 -8.60 -17.65 -20.33
CA GLN A 139 -8.56 -18.78 -21.26
C GLN A 139 -8.69 -20.13 -20.54
N LEU A 140 -7.98 -20.30 -19.42
CA LEU A 140 -8.05 -21.51 -18.60
C LEU A 140 -9.45 -21.68 -18.01
N ALA A 141 -10.04 -20.62 -17.48
CA ALA A 141 -11.40 -20.66 -16.92
C ALA A 141 -12.46 -20.94 -18.00
N PHE A 142 -12.42 -20.27 -19.14
CA PHE A 142 -13.42 -20.41 -20.22
C PHE A 142 -13.43 -21.80 -20.87
N SER A 143 -12.31 -22.52 -20.81
CA SER A 143 -12.18 -23.87 -21.37
C SER A 143 -12.29 -24.98 -20.32
N ASN A 144 -12.42 -24.63 -19.03
CA ASN A 144 -12.47 -25.61 -17.96
C ASN A 144 -13.84 -26.31 -17.90
N PRO A 145 -13.89 -27.66 -17.96
CA PRO A 145 -15.17 -28.39 -17.91
C PRO A 145 -15.99 -28.12 -16.65
N GLY A 146 -15.34 -27.94 -15.49
CA GLY A 146 -16.03 -27.64 -14.24
C GLY A 146 -16.67 -26.25 -14.21
N VAL A 147 -16.00 -25.25 -14.79
CA VAL A 147 -16.58 -23.90 -14.97
C VAL A 147 -17.80 -23.98 -15.89
N ILE A 148 -17.67 -24.66 -17.03
CA ILE A 148 -18.75 -24.83 -18.01
C ILE A 148 -19.95 -25.56 -17.39
N GLU A 149 -19.69 -26.63 -16.63
CA GLU A 149 -20.72 -27.38 -15.91
C GLU A 149 -21.41 -26.51 -14.85
N ALA A 150 -20.64 -25.76 -14.05
CA ALA A 150 -21.19 -24.90 -13.00
C ALA A 150 -22.07 -23.79 -13.55
N LEU A 151 -21.68 -23.16 -14.66
CA LEU A 151 -22.43 -22.08 -15.30
C LEU A 151 -23.59 -22.60 -16.17
N GLY A 152 -23.49 -23.84 -16.67
CA GLY A 152 -24.43 -24.41 -17.64
C GLY A 152 -24.21 -23.92 -19.08
N PHE A 153 -23.16 -23.13 -19.33
CA PHE A 153 -22.73 -22.64 -20.64
C PHE A 153 -21.22 -22.37 -20.65
N GLN A 154 -20.65 -22.24 -21.84
CA GLN A 154 -19.26 -21.83 -21.97
C GLN A 154 -19.15 -20.29 -21.94
N PRO A 155 -18.52 -19.71 -20.91
CA PRO A 155 -18.38 -18.26 -20.83
C PRO A 155 -17.35 -17.75 -21.86
N ASN A 156 -17.51 -16.50 -22.29
CA ASN A 156 -16.60 -15.80 -23.20
C ASN A 156 -16.13 -14.44 -22.65
N GLU A 157 -16.67 -14.04 -21.51
CA GLU A 157 -16.28 -12.85 -20.74
C GLU A 157 -16.39 -13.17 -19.25
N ALA A 158 -15.66 -12.41 -18.44
CA ALA A 158 -15.78 -12.42 -16.99
C ALA A 158 -16.37 -11.07 -16.54
N ASP A 159 -17.09 -11.07 -15.42
CA ASP A 159 -17.69 -9.85 -14.86
C ASP A 159 -16.63 -8.90 -14.30
N MET A 160 -15.55 -9.47 -13.76
CA MET A 160 -14.38 -8.73 -13.30
C MET A 160 -13.12 -9.26 -13.96
N ALA A 161 -12.18 -8.35 -14.18
CA ALA A 161 -10.83 -8.73 -14.59
C ALA A 161 -10.19 -9.60 -13.49
N PRO A 162 -9.49 -10.70 -13.82
CA PRO A 162 -8.80 -11.52 -12.83
C PRO A 162 -7.82 -10.67 -12.02
N VAL A 163 -7.90 -10.75 -10.69
CA VAL A 163 -6.92 -10.15 -9.77
C VAL A 163 -6.22 -11.24 -8.97
N ALA A 164 -5.14 -10.89 -8.27
CA ALA A 164 -4.39 -11.82 -7.43
C ALA A 164 -5.33 -12.41 -6.37
N ALA A 165 -5.34 -13.73 -6.25
CA ALA A 165 -6.28 -14.44 -5.40
C ALA A 165 -5.59 -15.55 -4.62
N GLY A 166 -5.90 -15.66 -3.33
CA GLY A 166 -5.51 -16.77 -2.46
C GLY A 166 -6.71 -17.67 -2.16
N LEU A 167 -6.45 -18.94 -1.84
CA LEU A 167 -7.49 -19.86 -1.39
C LEU A 167 -6.91 -20.83 -0.33
N PRO A 168 -7.45 -20.85 0.90
CA PRO A 168 -6.95 -21.72 1.96
C PRO A 168 -7.07 -23.20 1.60
N GLY A 169 -6.04 -23.98 1.94
CA GLY A 169 -5.96 -25.42 1.72
C GLY A 169 -5.77 -25.84 0.26
N SER A 170 -5.20 -24.99 -0.58
CA SER A 170 -5.00 -25.24 -2.02
C SER A 170 -3.53 -25.06 -2.42
N SER A 171 -3.22 -24.97 -3.71
CA SER A 171 -1.87 -24.51 -4.12
C SER A 171 -1.72 -22.99 -3.99
N CYS A 172 -2.83 -22.25 -4.01
CA CYS A 172 -2.88 -20.78 -3.96
C CYS A 172 -2.67 -20.20 -2.56
N ASP A 173 -2.51 -21.03 -1.54
CA ASP A 173 -1.98 -20.65 -0.24
C ASP A 173 -0.62 -21.31 0.04
N GLN A 174 0.08 -21.78 -1.00
CA GLN A 174 1.38 -22.44 -0.88
C GLN A 174 2.44 -21.78 -1.79
N GLY A 175 2.34 -20.47 -2.00
CA GLY A 175 3.30 -19.70 -2.78
C GLY A 175 3.14 -19.81 -4.31
N HIS A 176 2.04 -20.40 -4.81
CA HIS A 176 1.73 -20.32 -6.23
C HIS A 176 1.13 -18.95 -6.59
N LEU A 177 1.38 -18.51 -7.82
CA LEU A 177 0.74 -17.33 -8.38
C LEU A 177 -0.67 -17.71 -8.86
N CYS A 178 -1.69 -17.13 -8.25
CA CYS A 178 -3.08 -17.43 -8.56
C CYS A 178 -3.89 -16.17 -8.89
N ALA A 179 -4.87 -16.34 -9.77
CA ALA A 179 -5.80 -15.28 -10.17
C ALA A 179 -7.25 -15.76 -10.10
N GLY A 180 -8.18 -14.88 -9.75
CA GLY A 180 -9.59 -15.22 -9.58
C GLY A 180 -10.53 -14.50 -10.55
N PRO A 181 -10.74 -14.99 -11.79
CA PRO A 181 -11.89 -14.57 -12.61
C PRO A 181 -13.23 -14.87 -11.93
N THR A 182 -14.21 -14.00 -12.17
CA THR A 182 -15.57 -14.13 -11.66
C THR A 182 -16.62 -14.12 -12.76
N PHE A 183 -17.72 -14.85 -12.52
CA PHE A 183 -18.84 -14.99 -13.45
C PHE A 183 -20.18 -14.85 -12.70
N ARG A 184 -21.00 -13.86 -13.06
CA ARG A 184 -22.28 -13.58 -12.44
C ARG A 184 -23.41 -14.27 -13.18
N LEU A 185 -24.26 -14.93 -12.42
CA LEU A 185 -25.51 -15.54 -12.90
C LEU A 185 -26.64 -15.14 -11.97
N GLY A 186 -27.38 -14.09 -12.34
CA GLY A 186 -28.43 -13.52 -11.50
C GLY A 186 -27.85 -12.94 -10.21
N ASN A 187 -28.33 -13.45 -9.07
CA ASN A 187 -27.90 -13.03 -7.73
C ASN A 187 -26.73 -13.87 -7.19
N ARG A 188 -25.97 -14.57 -8.06
CA ARG A 188 -24.82 -15.38 -7.65
C ARG A 188 -23.60 -15.06 -8.48
N ILE A 189 -22.42 -15.17 -7.87
CA ILE A 189 -21.13 -15.05 -8.53
C ILE A 189 -20.35 -16.35 -8.34
N LEU A 190 -19.86 -16.91 -9.44
CA LEU A 190 -18.92 -18.02 -9.47
C LEU A 190 -17.50 -17.44 -9.49
N TRP A 191 -16.73 -17.74 -8.47
CA TRP A 191 -15.29 -17.52 -8.41
C TRP A 191 -14.59 -18.75 -8.99
N ALA A 192 -13.78 -18.56 -10.04
CA ALA A 192 -12.91 -19.59 -10.56
C ALA A 192 -11.47 -19.25 -10.22
N ILE A 193 -10.89 -19.97 -9.25
CA ILE A 193 -9.51 -19.72 -8.82
C ILE A 193 -8.58 -20.48 -9.76
N VAL A 194 -7.74 -19.74 -10.48
CA VAL A 194 -6.80 -20.27 -11.47
C VAL A 194 -5.39 -20.17 -10.92
N ASP A 195 -4.72 -21.31 -10.85
CA ASP A 195 -3.31 -21.42 -10.54
C ASP A 195 -2.50 -21.23 -11.84
N LEU A 196 -1.83 -20.08 -11.94
CA LEU A 196 -1.00 -19.71 -13.10
C LEU A 196 0.39 -20.36 -13.04
N THR A 197 0.81 -20.85 -11.87
CA THR A 197 2.02 -21.66 -11.74
C THR A 197 1.80 -23.02 -12.41
N THR A 198 0.70 -23.71 -12.12
CA THR A 198 0.41 -25.05 -12.70
C THR A 198 -0.44 -25.00 -13.97
N GLU A 199 -0.98 -23.83 -14.32
CA GLU A 199 -1.94 -23.61 -15.41
C GLU A 199 -3.21 -24.47 -15.28
N THR A 200 -3.80 -24.50 -14.08
CA THR A 200 -5.03 -25.25 -13.80
C THR A 200 -6.06 -24.43 -13.05
N VAL A 201 -7.34 -24.83 -13.10
CA VAL A 201 -8.37 -24.26 -12.22
C VAL A 201 -8.29 -25.02 -10.89
N ALA A 202 -7.83 -24.35 -9.85
CA ALA A 202 -7.62 -24.91 -8.52
C ALA A 202 -8.96 -25.12 -7.77
N ALA A 203 -9.91 -24.21 -7.94
CA ALA A 203 -11.21 -24.32 -7.28
C ALA A 203 -12.31 -23.50 -7.93
N LEU A 204 -13.55 -23.88 -7.62
CA LEU A 204 -14.77 -23.14 -7.93
C LEU A 204 -15.52 -22.85 -6.64
N ARG A 205 -16.01 -21.61 -6.47
CA ARG A 205 -16.84 -21.21 -5.34
C ARG A 205 -18.01 -20.40 -5.82
N TRP A 206 -19.18 -20.62 -5.24
CA TRP A 206 -20.33 -19.76 -5.47
C TRP A 206 -20.53 -18.87 -4.27
N THR A 207 -20.85 -17.61 -4.52
CA THR A 207 -21.43 -16.70 -3.53
C THR A 207 -22.77 -16.19 -4.03
N THR A 208 -23.64 -15.84 -3.10
CA THR A 208 -24.82 -15.02 -3.34
C THR A 208 -24.42 -13.55 -3.19
N VAL A 209 -24.98 -12.69 -4.03
CA VAL A 209 -24.81 -11.25 -3.92
C VAL A 209 -26.17 -10.55 -3.93
N SER A 210 -26.32 -9.45 -3.20
CA SER A 210 -27.49 -8.59 -3.35
C SER A 210 -27.54 -7.90 -4.72
N ASP A 211 -28.69 -7.32 -5.03
CA ASP A 211 -28.86 -6.53 -6.24
C ASP A 211 -27.88 -5.35 -6.27
N ASP A 212 -27.49 -4.95 -7.47
CA ASP A 212 -26.62 -3.80 -7.66
C ASP A 212 -27.34 -2.50 -7.29
N GLY A 213 -26.61 -1.61 -6.63
CA GLY A 213 -27.02 -0.23 -6.51
C GLY A 213 -26.95 0.48 -7.86
N SER A 214 -27.48 1.71 -7.90
CA SER A 214 -27.24 2.60 -9.04
C SER A 214 -25.75 2.91 -9.20
N PHE A 215 -25.26 2.91 -10.43
CA PHE A 215 -23.91 3.36 -10.76
C PHE A 215 -23.87 3.96 -12.17
N VAL A 216 -22.90 4.85 -12.38
CA VAL A 216 -22.52 5.33 -13.71
C VAL A 216 -21.11 4.81 -13.98
N PRO A 217 -20.92 3.99 -15.04
CA PRO A 217 -19.60 3.49 -15.37
C PRO A 217 -18.58 4.61 -15.53
N TYR A 218 -17.53 4.61 -14.71
CA TYR A 218 -16.39 5.48 -14.87
C TYR A 218 -15.25 4.73 -15.55
N ARG A 219 -14.73 5.28 -16.65
CA ARG A 219 -13.50 4.78 -17.25
C ARG A 219 -12.48 5.92 -17.19
N PRO A 220 -11.40 5.80 -16.40
CA PRO A 220 -10.32 6.77 -16.49
C PRO A 220 -9.79 6.75 -17.93
N GLU A 221 -9.87 7.88 -18.63
CA GLU A 221 -9.37 7.98 -19.99
C GLU A 221 -7.85 7.77 -20.00
N GLY A 222 -7.36 6.87 -20.86
CA GLY A 222 -5.96 6.87 -21.31
C GLY A 222 -4.86 6.70 -20.27
N GLY A 223 -5.11 6.01 -19.15
CA GLY A 223 -4.09 5.84 -18.10
C GLY A 223 -3.87 7.11 -17.28
N PHE A 224 -4.96 7.85 -17.03
CA PHE A 224 -4.99 9.00 -16.13
C PHE A 224 -4.24 8.71 -14.82
N CYS A 225 -3.25 9.56 -14.53
CA CYS A 225 -2.52 9.56 -13.28
C CYS A 225 -2.49 11.00 -12.75
N PRO A 226 -2.91 11.25 -11.49
CA PRO A 226 -2.83 12.56 -10.89
C PRO A 226 -1.43 13.15 -10.96
N ALA A 227 -1.35 14.46 -11.20
CA ALA A 227 -0.06 15.14 -11.20
C ALA A 227 0.54 15.12 -9.78
N PRO A 228 1.86 14.83 -9.63
CA PRO A 228 2.53 14.99 -8.35
C PRO A 228 2.54 16.47 -7.93
N GLY A 229 2.67 16.71 -6.63
CA GLY A 229 2.68 18.06 -6.08
C GLY A 229 3.41 18.17 -4.75
N SER A 230 3.29 19.34 -4.14
CA SER A 230 3.89 19.65 -2.85
C SER A 230 2.98 20.55 -2.03
N ALA A 231 3.03 20.42 -0.71
CA ALA A 231 2.33 21.29 0.22
C ALA A 231 3.32 21.90 1.21
N SER A 232 3.21 23.22 1.46
CA SER A 232 3.95 23.89 2.52
C SER A 232 3.06 24.92 3.21
N ARG A 233 2.58 24.60 4.41
CA ARG A 233 1.72 25.44 5.25
C ARG A 233 1.66 24.91 6.67
N ASP A 234 1.26 25.76 7.62
CA ASP A 234 1.02 25.38 9.02
C ASP A 234 2.22 24.70 9.70
N GLY A 235 3.44 25.13 9.33
CA GLY A 235 4.69 24.54 9.80
C GLY A 235 5.12 23.29 9.04
N TRP A 236 4.25 22.68 8.23
CA TRP A 236 4.57 21.50 7.44
C TRP A 236 5.18 21.83 6.08
N ALA A 237 6.03 20.95 5.58
CA ALA A 237 6.39 20.87 4.17
C ALA A 237 6.53 19.40 3.74
N LEU A 238 5.94 19.04 2.60
CA LEU A 238 6.02 17.70 2.02
C LEU A 238 5.80 17.71 0.50
N SER A 239 6.13 16.60 -0.13
CA SER A 239 5.75 16.26 -1.51
C SER A 239 4.77 15.09 -1.52
N TYR A 240 3.97 14.99 -2.58
CA TYR A 240 3.02 13.90 -2.76
C TYR A 240 2.92 13.46 -4.22
N GLU A 241 2.57 12.20 -4.44
CA GLU A 241 2.29 11.64 -5.77
C GLU A 241 1.35 10.43 -5.67
N THR A 242 0.59 10.16 -6.72
CA THR A 242 -0.04 8.84 -6.88
C THR A 242 0.94 7.92 -7.61
N THR A 243 1.25 6.79 -7.00
CA THR A 243 2.24 5.82 -7.47
C THR A 243 1.61 4.84 -8.48
N GLY A 244 2.37 3.85 -8.94
CA GLY A 244 1.86 2.85 -9.88
C GLY A 244 0.95 1.83 -9.21
N THR A 245 1.38 1.30 -8.06
CA THR A 245 0.72 0.22 -7.33
C THR A 245 0.56 0.47 -5.82
N ASP A 246 1.26 1.46 -5.26
CA ASP A 246 1.33 1.69 -3.81
C ASP A 246 0.45 2.87 -3.34
N GLY A 247 -0.56 3.22 -4.13
CA GLY A 247 -1.53 4.26 -3.83
C GLY A 247 -0.95 5.68 -3.84
N LEU A 248 -1.53 6.55 -3.02
CA LEU A 248 -1.04 7.89 -2.73
C LEU A 248 0.17 7.79 -1.80
N ARG A 249 1.27 8.44 -2.16
CA ARG A 249 2.45 8.59 -1.33
C ARG A 249 2.64 10.02 -0.91
N VAL A 250 3.02 10.23 0.35
CA VAL A 250 3.66 11.48 0.83
C VAL A 250 5.11 11.20 1.15
N TYR A 251 6.00 12.17 0.91
CA TYR A 251 7.43 12.00 1.13
C TYR A 251 8.13 13.32 1.42
N ASN A 252 9.35 13.24 1.98
CA ASN A 252 10.12 14.38 2.46
C ASN A 252 9.31 15.26 3.43
N VAL A 253 8.65 14.62 4.41
CA VAL A 253 7.72 15.30 5.31
C VAL A 253 8.50 15.93 6.46
N THR A 254 8.30 17.23 6.62
CA THR A 254 8.92 18.01 7.70
C THR A 254 7.88 18.82 8.46
N TYR A 255 8.14 19.07 9.75
CA TYR A 255 7.40 20.00 10.58
C TYR A 255 8.36 20.97 11.27
N GLN A 256 8.10 22.27 11.11
CA GLN A 256 8.97 23.36 11.56
C GLN A 256 10.44 23.20 11.11
N GLY A 257 10.64 22.65 9.91
CA GLY A 257 11.95 22.40 9.32
C GLY A 257 12.68 21.15 9.87
N ARG A 258 12.04 20.35 10.72
CA ARG A 258 12.57 19.07 11.21
C ARG A 258 11.93 17.92 10.44
N ALA A 259 12.71 16.90 10.11
CA ALA A 259 12.18 15.69 9.47
C ALA A 259 11.19 14.97 10.40
N VAL A 260 10.15 14.38 9.79
CA VAL A 260 9.11 13.61 10.46
C VAL A 260 8.95 12.25 9.79
N LEU A 261 8.80 12.23 8.45
CA LEU A 261 8.71 11.01 7.65
C LEU A 261 9.59 11.17 6.41
N THR A 262 10.32 10.12 6.07
CA THR A 262 10.89 10.01 4.73
C THR A 262 9.81 9.68 3.72
N SER A 263 8.90 8.75 4.04
CA SER A 263 7.71 8.50 3.23
C SER A 263 6.58 7.78 3.97
N ALA A 264 5.38 7.87 3.42
CA ALA A 264 4.28 6.96 3.78
C ALA A 264 3.44 6.63 2.54
N SER A 265 3.02 5.38 2.42
CA SER A 265 2.27 4.82 1.27
C SER A 265 1.35 3.67 1.70
N LEU A 266 0.58 3.14 0.76
CA LEU A 266 -0.30 1.99 0.96
C LEU A 266 -0.08 0.97 -0.17
N PRO A 267 0.88 0.03 -0.02
CA PRO A 267 1.18 -0.96 -1.04
C PRO A 267 -0.01 -1.83 -1.46
N GLU A 268 -0.82 -2.29 -0.50
CA GLU A 268 -1.83 -3.33 -0.76
C GLU A 268 -3.07 -3.24 0.12
N TRP A 269 -4.16 -3.80 -0.39
CA TRP A 269 -5.39 -4.08 0.34
C TRP A 269 -5.64 -5.58 0.33
N HIS A 270 -5.72 -6.21 1.50
CA HIS A 270 -6.16 -7.61 1.59
C HIS A 270 -7.65 -7.64 1.87
N VAL A 271 -8.40 -8.29 0.97
CA VAL A 271 -9.86 -8.40 1.04
C VAL A 271 -10.22 -9.85 1.28
N ASP A 272 -10.76 -10.12 2.45
CA ASP A 272 -11.05 -11.46 2.91
C ASP A 272 -12.54 -11.73 2.92
N TYR A 273 -12.93 -12.84 2.30
CA TYR A 273 -14.31 -13.32 2.27
C TYR A 273 -14.49 -14.60 3.09
N ASN A 274 -13.58 -14.89 4.05
CA ASN A 274 -13.54 -16.12 4.84
C ASN A 274 -14.93 -16.58 5.31
N GLY A 275 -15.12 -17.88 5.52
CA GLY A 275 -16.42 -18.45 5.86
C GLY A 275 -16.31 -19.89 6.33
N GLU A 276 -17.44 -20.49 6.74
CA GLU A 276 -17.51 -21.92 7.09
C GLU A 276 -16.99 -22.84 5.96
N TYR A 277 -16.92 -22.33 4.72
CA TYR A 277 -16.61 -23.08 3.50
C TYR A 277 -15.30 -22.67 2.79
N PHE A 278 -14.37 -21.96 3.45
CA PHE A 278 -13.07 -21.54 2.88
C PHE A 278 -13.20 -20.82 1.51
N TYR A 279 -13.55 -19.54 1.57
CA TYR A 279 -13.69 -18.66 0.40
C TYR A 279 -12.35 -18.06 -0.02
N PRO A 280 -12.23 -17.53 -1.26
CA PRO A 280 -11.02 -16.88 -1.70
C PRO A 280 -10.82 -15.51 -1.03
N GLY A 281 -9.56 -15.15 -0.85
CA GLY A 281 -9.12 -13.80 -0.48
C GLY A 281 -8.46 -13.13 -1.67
N PHE A 282 -8.52 -11.80 -1.74
CA PHE A 282 -7.98 -11.01 -2.85
C PHE A 282 -6.97 -10.00 -2.37
N VAL A 283 -5.96 -9.76 -3.20
CA VAL A 283 -5.04 -8.65 -3.01
C VAL A 283 -5.35 -7.59 -4.06
N ASP A 284 -5.91 -6.49 -3.58
CA ASP A 284 -6.14 -5.30 -4.40
C ASP A 284 -4.97 -4.34 -4.22
N VAL A 285 -4.63 -3.64 -5.30
CA VAL A 285 -3.63 -2.57 -5.28
C VAL A 285 -4.27 -1.28 -5.80
N THR A 286 -3.72 -0.12 -5.47
CA THR A 286 -4.27 1.19 -5.87
C THR A 286 -3.20 2.01 -6.56
N GLY A 287 -3.52 2.74 -7.63
CA GLY A 287 -2.52 3.54 -8.32
C GLY A 287 -2.78 3.73 -9.81
N CYS A 288 -1.81 4.35 -10.48
CA CYS A 288 -1.88 4.72 -11.89
C CYS A 288 -1.56 3.56 -12.84
N GLY A 289 -1.30 2.36 -12.31
CA GLY A 289 -0.66 1.25 -13.00
C GLY A 289 -1.46 0.49 -14.06
N GLY A 290 -2.27 1.15 -14.90
CA GLY A 290 -3.20 0.44 -15.77
C GLY A 290 -2.82 0.21 -17.24
N SER A 291 -2.52 -1.04 -17.63
CA SER A 291 -3.33 -1.83 -18.59
C SER A 291 -3.04 -3.34 -18.40
N GLY A 292 -3.91 -4.10 -17.72
CA GLY A 292 -4.69 -5.10 -18.44
C GLY A 292 -4.90 -6.44 -17.71
N GLY A 293 -5.65 -6.40 -16.62
CA GLY A 293 -5.98 -7.55 -15.78
C GLY A 293 -4.98 -7.66 -14.65
N GLY A 294 -5.50 -7.87 -13.43
CA GLY A 294 -4.79 -7.60 -12.18
C GLY A 294 -4.69 -6.14 -11.78
N PHE A 295 -5.52 -5.27 -12.36
CA PHE A 295 -5.34 -3.83 -12.26
C PHE A 295 -5.36 -3.28 -10.84
N ALA A 296 -4.47 -2.30 -10.61
CA ALA A 296 -4.68 -1.32 -9.56
C ALA A 296 -6.02 -0.60 -9.75
N ILE A 297 -6.78 -0.48 -8.68
CA ILE A 297 -7.98 0.35 -8.65
C ILE A 297 -7.54 1.79 -8.91
N ALA A 298 -8.02 2.34 -10.01
CA ALA A 298 -7.48 3.55 -10.60
C ALA A 298 -7.89 4.81 -9.82
N PRO A 299 -7.05 5.87 -9.84
CA PRO A 299 -7.38 7.15 -9.23
C PRO A 299 -8.61 7.77 -9.90
N PHE A 300 -9.48 8.34 -9.06
CA PHE A 300 -10.65 9.10 -9.48
C PHE A 300 -10.41 10.59 -9.24
N GLY A 301 -10.10 11.32 -10.31
CA GLY A 301 -9.76 12.74 -10.25
C GLY A 301 -8.36 13.02 -9.71
N GLU A 302 -7.97 14.30 -9.72
CA GLU A 302 -6.68 14.77 -9.22
C GLU A 302 -6.54 14.59 -7.70
N THR A 303 -5.30 14.48 -7.23
CA THR A 303 -4.98 14.51 -5.81
C THR A 303 -5.29 15.89 -5.24
N ALA A 304 -6.09 15.94 -4.18
CA ALA A 304 -6.55 17.18 -3.58
C ALA A 304 -5.76 17.51 -2.30
N VAL A 305 -5.52 18.80 -2.07
CA VAL A 305 -5.04 19.32 -0.79
C VAL A 305 -6.15 20.19 -0.20
N ASN A 306 -6.75 19.73 0.90
CA ASN A 306 -7.93 20.35 1.51
C ASN A 306 -7.61 20.90 2.90
N ASP A 307 -8.39 21.88 3.36
CA ASP A 307 -8.38 22.31 4.77
C ASP A 307 -9.02 21.22 5.64
N LEU A 308 -8.38 20.92 6.78
CA LEU A 308 -8.94 20.04 7.80
C LEU A 308 -9.71 20.91 8.80
N LEU A 309 -10.98 20.59 9.04
CA LEU A 309 -11.89 21.42 9.81
C LEU A 309 -12.37 20.74 11.10
N ASP A 310 -12.38 21.49 12.20
CA ASP A 310 -13.18 21.21 13.39
C ASP A 310 -14.31 22.25 13.48
N GLY A 311 -15.52 21.83 13.14
CA GLY A 311 -16.63 22.74 12.87
C GLY A 311 -16.30 23.71 11.73
N SER A 312 -16.14 24.99 12.05
CA SER A 312 -15.72 26.03 11.10
C SER A 312 -14.25 26.46 11.25
N THR A 313 -13.49 25.82 12.14
CA THR A 313 -12.10 26.17 12.44
C THR A 313 -11.17 25.30 11.61
N VAL A 314 -10.25 25.91 10.87
CA VAL A 314 -9.15 25.18 10.22
C VAL A 314 -8.17 24.73 11.30
N ILE A 315 -7.98 23.42 11.42
CA ILE A 315 -7.08 22.78 12.40
C ILE A 315 -5.87 22.11 11.73
N GLY A 316 -5.74 22.25 10.41
CA GLY A 316 -4.66 21.67 9.62
C GLY A 316 -5.08 21.49 8.16
N PHE A 317 -4.48 20.51 7.51
CA PHE A 317 -4.82 20.13 6.14
C PHE A 317 -4.72 18.64 5.89
N GLU A 318 -5.28 18.20 4.78
CA GLU A 318 -5.15 16.82 4.32
C GLU A 318 -4.80 16.73 2.83
N VAL A 319 -3.97 15.75 2.47
CA VAL A 319 -3.74 15.32 1.08
C VAL A 319 -4.59 14.08 0.84
N VAL A 320 -5.45 14.10 -0.18
CA VAL A 320 -6.49 13.08 -0.40
C VAL A 320 -6.46 12.56 -1.82
N GLN A 321 -6.55 11.24 -1.96
CA GLN A 321 -6.79 10.58 -3.23
C GLN A 321 -7.94 9.56 -3.08
N ASP A 322 -8.83 9.58 -4.06
CA ASP A 322 -9.92 8.61 -4.20
C ASP A 322 -9.56 7.61 -5.31
N PHE A 323 -9.88 6.34 -5.11
CA PHE A 323 -9.64 5.25 -6.04
C PHE A 323 -10.94 4.47 -6.25
N ARG A 324 -11.34 4.23 -7.50
CA ARG A 324 -12.65 3.61 -7.80
C ARG A 324 -12.56 2.62 -8.94
N MET A 325 -13.21 1.47 -8.77
CA MET A 325 -13.51 0.57 -9.88
C MET A 325 -14.60 1.17 -10.76
N SER A 326 -14.58 0.78 -12.05
CA SER A 326 -15.43 1.40 -13.07
C SER A 326 -16.93 1.30 -12.78
N GLN A 327 -17.38 0.23 -12.11
CA GLN A 327 -18.80 0.01 -11.80
C GLN A 327 -19.07 0.14 -10.30
N TRP A 328 -18.29 0.96 -9.58
CA TRP A 328 -18.52 1.21 -8.16
C TRP A 328 -19.99 1.57 -7.87
N GLY A 329 -20.61 0.81 -6.96
CA GLY A 329 -22.06 0.75 -6.74
C GLY A 329 -22.66 -0.63 -7.05
N ALA A 330 -22.03 -1.39 -7.94
CA ALA A 330 -22.32 -2.81 -8.17
C ALA A 330 -21.62 -3.71 -7.13
N ALA A 331 -22.11 -4.95 -6.99
CA ALA A 331 -21.42 -5.98 -6.21
C ALA A 331 -19.97 -6.17 -6.71
N CYS A 332 -19.06 -6.46 -5.78
CA CYS A 332 -17.64 -6.68 -6.06
C CYS A 332 -16.85 -5.51 -6.65
N ASN A 333 -17.44 -4.32 -6.78
CA ASN A 333 -16.75 -3.15 -7.31
C ASN A 333 -16.34 -2.21 -6.17
N TYR A 334 -15.03 -2.11 -5.93
CA TYR A 334 -14.48 -1.40 -4.78
C TYR A 334 -14.27 0.09 -5.03
N ARG A 335 -14.25 0.81 -3.91
CA ARG A 335 -13.77 2.19 -3.80
C ARG A 335 -12.95 2.32 -2.52
N TYR A 336 -11.79 2.95 -2.66
CA TYR A 336 -10.86 3.19 -1.58
C TYR A 336 -10.50 4.67 -1.49
N GLY A 337 -10.43 5.20 -0.27
CA GLY A 337 -9.94 6.54 0.01
C GLY A 337 -8.65 6.49 0.81
N GLN A 338 -7.70 7.36 0.46
CA GLN A 338 -6.44 7.54 1.19
C GLN A 338 -6.27 9.01 1.55
N ARG A 339 -5.89 9.28 2.80
CA ARG A 339 -5.71 10.64 3.33
C ARG A 339 -4.49 10.71 4.25
N TYR A 340 -3.71 11.76 4.06
CA TYR A 340 -2.63 12.14 4.98
C TYR A 340 -2.99 13.47 5.60
N GLN A 341 -3.29 13.47 6.90
CA GLN A 341 -3.77 14.62 7.65
C GLN A 341 -2.63 15.21 8.48
N PHE A 342 -2.43 16.52 8.40
CA PHE A 342 -1.36 17.25 9.07
C PHE A 342 -1.97 18.40 9.87
N PHE A 343 -1.77 18.40 11.19
CA PHE A 343 -2.40 19.32 12.12
C PHE A 343 -1.46 20.50 12.46
N VAL A 344 -2.04 21.66 12.75
CA VAL A 344 -1.29 22.89 13.08
C VAL A 344 -0.39 22.77 14.31
N ASP A 345 -0.64 21.77 15.17
CA ASP A 345 0.09 21.52 16.41
C ASP A 345 1.22 20.48 16.25
N GLY A 346 1.46 19.99 15.04
CA GLY A 346 2.52 19.02 14.74
C GLY A 346 2.06 17.56 14.83
N ARG A 347 0.79 17.30 15.15
CA ARG A 347 0.20 15.96 14.96
C ARG A 347 0.05 15.64 13.48
N PHE A 348 0.08 14.36 13.15
CA PHE A 348 -0.35 13.88 11.83
C PHE A 348 -1.10 12.56 11.96
N ARG A 349 -1.97 12.26 10.98
CA ARG A 349 -2.75 11.03 10.92
C ARG A 349 -2.73 10.48 9.50
N ILE A 350 -2.58 9.17 9.40
CA ILE A 350 -2.77 8.45 8.14
C ILE A 350 -4.16 7.83 8.21
N VAL A 351 -5.01 8.09 7.21
CA VAL A 351 -6.38 7.57 7.15
C VAL A 351 -6.57 6.83 5.85
N VAL A 352 -7.04 5.60 5.97
CA VAL A 352 -7.42 4.75 4.83
C VAL A 352 -8.88 4.35 5.02
N GLY A 353 -9.64 4.25 3.93
CA GLY A 353 -11.06 3.96 4.01
C GLY A 353 -11.54 3.04 2.90
N ALA A 354 -12.16 1.92 3.27
CA ALA A 354 -12.91 1.10 2.33
C ALA A 354 -14.39 1.51 2.31
N TYR A 355 -14.91 1.72 1.11
CA TYR A 355 -16.30 2.12 0.90
C TYR A 355 -17.18 0.95 0.46
N GLY A 356 -16.62 -0.20 0.10
CA GLY A 356 -17.35 -1.24 -0.63
C GLY A 356 -17.94 -2.32 0.26
N ARG A 357 -19.17 -2.77 -0.06
CA ARG A 357 -19.78 -4.01 0.46
C ARG A 357 -19.05 -5.31 0.02
N GLY A 358 -18.05 -5.15 -0.86
CA GLY A 358 -17.34 -6.26 -1.50
C GLY A 358 -18.28 -7.17 -2.28
N CYS A 359 -17.98 -8.46 -2.23
CA CYS A 359 -18.77 -9.55 -2.79
C CYS A 359 -19.51 -10.38 -1.73
N GLY A 360 -19.53 -9.92 -0.48
CA GLY A 360 -19.79 -10.76 0.69
C GLY A 360 -20.97 -10.34 1.55
N ASP A 361 -22.13 -10.19 0.93
CA ASP A 361 -23.42 -10.12 1.64
C ASP A 361 -24.16 -11.47 1.64
N ASP A 362 -23.48 -12.56 1.23
CA ASP A 362 -23.98 -13.92 1.40
C ASP A 362 -24.02 -14.26 2.90
N PRO A 363 -25.19 -14.65 3.46
CA PRO A 363 -25.28 -15.08 4.85
C PRO A 363 -24.38 -16.29 5.20
N ALA A 364 -23.95 -17.07 4.21
CA ALA A 364 -23.03 -18.20 4.36
C ALA A 364 -21.54 -17.81 4.35
N MET A 365 -21.20 -16.56 4.06
CA MET A 365 -19.85 -16.00 4.24
C MET A 365 -19.69 -15.45 5.66
N GLN A 366 -18.46 -15.43 6.21
CA GLN A 366 -18.18 -14.53 7.33
C GLN A 366 -18.18 -13.07 6.85
N GLN A 367 -18.10 -12.13 7.80
CA GLN A 367 -18.14 -10.71 7.47
C GLN A 367 -16.85 -10.39 6.71
N PRO A 368 -16.94 -9.80 5.50
CA PRO A 368 -15.73 -9.47 4.76
C PRO A 368 -14.82 -8.55 5.56
N VAL A 369 -13.51 -8.81 5.53
CA VAL A 369 -12.53 -8.00 6.26
C VAL A 369 -11.61 -7.32 5.25
N TYR A 370 -11.47 -5.99 5.38
CA TYR A 370 -10.50 -5.20 4.64
C TYR A 370 -9.27 -4.92 5.52
N ARG A 371 -8.09 -5.23 5.00
CA ARG A 371 -6.81 -5.05 5.68
C ARG A 371 -5.86 -4.22 4.81
N PRO A 372 -5.96 -2.88 4.83
CA PRO A 372 -5.02 -2.03 4.12
C PRO A 372 -3.64 -2.10 4.77
N VAL A 373 -2.61 -2.40 4.00
CA VAL A 373 -1.23 -2.42 4.47
C VAL A 373 -0.65 -1.03 4.29
N VAL A 374 -0.44 -0.31 5.40
CA VAL A 374 0.18 1.03 5.38
C VAL A 374 1.65 0.91 5.72
N ARG A 375 2.53 1.49 4.90
CA ARG A 375 3.98 1.59 5.14
C ARG A 375 4.32 3.02 5.57
N ILE A 376 5.07 3.17 6.66
CA ILE A 376 5.45 4.46 7.24
C ILE A 376 6.95 4.43 7.55
N ASP A 377 7.73 5.12 6.73
CA ASP A 377 9.17 5.29 6.88
C ASP A 377 9.42 6.55 7.71
N VAL A 378 9.72 6.32 9.00
CA VAL A 378 9.83 7.38 9.99
C VAL A 378 11.22 8.01 9.94
N ALA A 379 11.27 9.33 10.14
CA ALA A 379 12.52 10.07 10.10
C ALA A 379 12.50 11.16 11.17
N VAL A 380 12.29 10.79 12.44
CA VAL A 380 12.15 11.79 13.51
C VAL A 380 13.48 12.51 13.67
N ASN A 381 13.54 13.77 13.21
CA ASN A 381 14.77 14.57 13.19
C ASN A 381 15.91 13.97 12.34
N GLY A 382 15.60 13.09 11.40
CA GLY A 382 16.53 12.40 10.50
C GLY A 382 16.17 10.92 10.38
N ASP A 383 16.74 10.23 9.40
CA ASP A 383 16.48 8.80 9.18
C ASP A 383 17.17 7.91 10.23
N ASP A 384 18.29 8.37 10.81
CA ASP A 384 19.04 7.59 11.80
C ASP A 384 18.69 7.99 13.23
N GLY A 385 18.81 7.03 14.15
CA GLY A 385 18.71 7.30 15.59
C GLY A 385 17.31 7.08 16.18
N ASP A 386 16.36 6.57 15.40
CA ASP A 386 15.01 6.27 15.86
C ASP A 386 14.96 4.96 16.65
N SER A 387 14.12 4.94 17.68
CA SER A 387 13.88 3.79 18.55
C SER A 387 12.39 3.63 18.82
N PHE A 388 11.94 2.37 18.88
CA PHE A 388 10.54 2.04 19.11
C PHE A 388 10.30 1.49 20.52
N ALA A 389 9.15 1.83 21.10
CA ALA A 389 8.65 1.23 22.34
C ALA A 389 7.13 1.01 22.30
N PHE A 390 6.65 0.04 23.07
CA PHE A 390 5.22 -0.21 23.28
C PHE A 390 4.84 -0.04 24.76
N TRP A 391 3.58 0.23 25.05
CA TRP A 391 3.07 0.32 26.42
C TRP A 391 2.65 -1.05 26.94
N ASP A 392 3.20 -1.51 28.07
CA ASP A 392 2.87 -2.81 28.68
C ASP A 392 1.73 -2.75 29.72
N GLY A 393 1.13 -1.56 29.92
CA GLY A 393 0.17 -1.28 30.99
C GLY A 393 0.76 -0.55 32.19
N GLN A 394 2.09 -0.49 32.32
CA GLN A 394 2.79 0.16 33.42
C GLN A 394 3.91 1.10 32.96
N GLN A 395 4.63 0.72 31.91
CA GLN A 395 5.76 1.48 31.39
C GLN A 395 5.91 1.29 29.87
N TRP A 396 6.69 2.17 29.27
CA TRP A 396 7.16 2.02 27.90
C TRP A 396 8.29 0.98 27.87
N VAL A 397 8.14 -0.04 27.02
CA VAL A 397 9.10 -1.14 26.86
C VAL A 397 9.81 -0.98 25.52
N PRO A 398 11.09 -0.56 25.51
CA PRO A 398 11.85 -0.38 24.28
C PRO A 398 12.10 -1.72 23.57
N GLN A 399 12.18 -1.67 22.25
CA GLN A 399 12.46 -2.82 21.39
C GLN A 399 13.82 -2.67 20.73
N SER A 400 14.60 -3.75 20.78
CA SER A 400 15.95 -3.79 20.21
C SER A 400 16.05 -4.58 18.91
N THR A 401 15.11 -5.47 18.65
CA THR A 401 15.00 -6.22 17.40
C THR A 401 13.63 -6.02 16.79
N GLU A 402 13.55 -6.19 15.47
CA GLU A 402 12.31 -6.18 14.72
C GLU A 402 11.21 -6.99 15.40
N THR A 403 9.98 -6.50 15.28
CA THR A 403 8.89 -7.06 16.07
C THR A 403 7.52 -6.76 15.47
N TYR A 404 6.49 -7.44 15.97
CA TYR A 404 5.10 -7.11 15.68
C TYR A 404 4.28 -6.96 16.96
N ARG A 405 3.26 -6.10 16.94
CA ARG A 405 2.40 -5.76 18.08
C ARG A 405 0.95 -5.70 17.64
N THR A 406 0.04 -6.08 18.52
CA THR A 406 -1.40 -6.00 18.25
C THR A 406 -2.15 -5.76 19.56
N PRO A 407 -3.28 -5.03 19.57
CA PRO A 407 -4.10 -4.91 20.77
C PRO A 407 -4.84 -6.21 21.13
N TYR A 408 -4.70 -7.29 20.34
CA TYR A 408 -5.33 -8.59 20.57
C TYR A 408 -4.46 -9.58 21.35
N ASP A 409 -5.11 -10.56 22.00
CA ASP A 409 -4.43 -11.72 22.58
C ASP A 409 -3.74 -12.57 21.48
N SER A 410 -2.47 -12.28 21.19
CA SER A 410 -1.62 -13.10 20.31
C SER A 410 -0.59 -13.92 21.11
N PRO A 411 -0.35 -15.21 20.79
CA PRO A 411 0.68 -16.01 21.45
C PRO A 411 2.06 -15.34 21.43
N GLY A 412 2.58 -14.99 22.60
CA GLY A 412 3.91 -14.41 22.78
C GLY A 412 3.98 -12.88 22.76
N PHE A 413 2.91 -12.19 22.37
CA PHE A 413 2.90 -10.72 22.30
C PHE A 413 1.71 -10.06 23.02
N GLY A 414 0.60 -10.78 23.25
CA GLY A 414 -0.51 -10.37 24.11
C GLY A 414 -1.22 -9.06 23.71
N PRO A 415 -2.36 -8.75 24.34
CA PRO A 415 -3.07 -7.52 24.11
C PRO A 415 -2.33 -6.41 24.87
N HIS A 416 -1.89 -5.39 24.14
CA HIS A 416 -1.28 -4.23 24.79
C HIS A 416 -2.35 -3.32 25.36
N GLN A 417 -2.13 -2.87 26.59
CA GLN A 417 -2.97 -1.83 27.18
C GLN A 417 -2.65 -0.51 26.49
N LEU A 418 -3.62 0.39 26.49
CA LEU A 418 -3.41 1.76 26.10
C LEU A 418 -3.02 2.60 27.33
N THR A 419 -2.29 3.69 27.11
CA THR A 419 -2.14 4.72 28.15
C THR A 419 -3.49 5.37 28.46
N ALA A 420 -3.54 6.22 29.50
CA ALA A 420 -4.72 7.04 29.79
C ALA A 420 -5.08 8.04 28.67
N ASN A 421 -4.14 8.30 27.75
CA ASN A 421 -4.33 9.13 26.57
C ASN A 421 -4.55 8.29 25.30
N ASN A 422 -4.85 7.00 25.45
CA ASN A 422 -5.10 6.06 24.37
C ASN A 422 -3.88 5.71 23.48
N GLU A 423 -2.67 5.93 23.95
CA GLU A 423 -1.46 5.63 23.17
C GLU A 423 -1.03 4.17 23.39
N ALA A 424 -0.59 3.50 22.32
CA ALA A 424 -0.13 2.11 22.37
C ALA A 424 1.38 1.98 22.13
N TRP A 425 1.92 2.86 21.29
CA TRP A 425 3.30 2.81 20.83
C TRP A 425 3.95 4.19 20.86
N LEU A 426 5.27 4.24 20.78
CA LEU A 426 6.00 5.46 20.48
C LEU A 426 7.22 5.18 19.61
N VAL A 427 7.61 6.20 18.85
CA VAL A 427 8.91 6.33 18.22
C VAL A 427 9.61 7.55 18.78
N VAL A 428 10.91 7.45 19.07
CA VAL A 428 11.71 8.54 19.63
C VAL A 428 13.12 8.51 19.06
N ASP A 429 13.64 9.69 18.75
CA ASP A 429 15.00 9.88 18.26
C ASP A 429 16.01 9.94 19.43
N GLY A 430 17.29 9.92 19.10
CA GLY A 430 18.38 10.07 20.07
C GLY A 430 18.44 11.45 20.77
N SER A 431 17.72 12.47 20.31
CA SER A 431 17.60 13.77 20.97
C SER A 431 16.46 13.84 22.01
N GLY A 432 15.58 12.83 22.02
CA GLY A 432 14.39 12.78 22.85
C GLY A 432 13.14 13.38 22.21
N LEU A 433 13.19 13.76 20.93
CA LEU A 433 12.01 14.13 20.15
C LEU A 433 11.32 12.87 19.66
N GLY A 434 9.99 12.84 19.64
CA GLY A 434 9.27 11.64 19.26
C GLY A 434 7.81 11.84 18.99
N TYR A 435 7.15 10.73 18.66
CA TYR A 435 5.70 10.65 18.48
C TYR A 435 5.15 9.47 19.27
N THR A 436 4.13 9.69 20.10
CA THR A 436 3.28 8.61 20.57
C THR A 436 2.26 8.28 19.49
N ILE A 437 1.83 7.03 19.42
CA ILE A 437 0.98 6.51 18.35
C ILE A 437 -0.31 5.98 18.97
N GLU A 438 -1.42 6.58 18.55
CA GLU A 438 -2.78 6.26 18.96
C GLU A 438 -3.49 5.51 17.81
N PRO A 439 -4.01 4.29 18.03
CA PRO A 439 -4.84 3.61 17.04
C PRO A 439 -6.23 4.26 16.90
N GLY A 440 -6.99 3.85 15.89
CA GLY A 440 -8.40 4.22 15.78
C GLY A 440 -9.24 3.60 16.90
N LEU A 441 -9.91 4.45 17.67
CA LEU A 441 -10.73 4.07 18.83
C LEU A 441 -12.10 4.75 18.81
N GLY A 442 -12.54 5.17 17.63
CA GLY A 442 -13.82 5.87 17.44
C GLY A 442 -13.71 7.33 17.03
N GLN A 443 -12.50 7.83 16.72
CA GLN A 443 -12.31 9.21 16.24
C GLN A 443 -13.00 9.43 14.87
N PHE A 444 -13.37 8.35 14.17
CA PHE A 444 -14.16 8.37 12.93
C PHE A 444 -15.67 8.26 13.17
N SER A 445 -16.14 8.43 14.42
CA SER A 445 -17.54 8.27 14.83
C SER A 445 -18.12 6.87 14.57
N ASP A 446 -17.27 5.85 14.53
CA ASP A 446 -17.60 4.44 14.29
C ASP A 446 -17.47 3.58 15.56
N GLY A 447 -17.22 4.20 16.73
CA GLY A 447 -17.04 3.49 17.99
C GLY A 447 -15.77 2.61 18.06
N GLY A 448 -14.83 2.77 17.12
CA GLY A 448 -13.58 2.00 17.05
C GLY A 448 -13.73 0.63 16.37
N ARG A 449 -14.80 0.43 15.60
CA ARG A 449 -15.22 -0.88 15.06
C ARG A 449 -14.25 -1.56 14.09
N GLY A 450 -13.32 -0.83 13.45
CA GLY A 450 -12.48 -1.40 12.38
C GLY A 450 -10.98 -1.21 12.52
N ASP A 451 -10.49 -0.59 13.60
CA ASP A 451 -9.08 -0.22 13.70
C ASP A 451 -8.35 -0.95 14.83
N ALA A 452 -8.19 -2.24 14.62
CA ALA A 452 -7.48 -3.12 15.52
C ALA A 452 -6.27 -3.74 14.80
N PRO A 453 -5.16 -3.01 14.75
CA PRO A 453 -4.09 -3.30 13.82
C PRO A 453 -3.15 -4.41 14.27
N PHE A 454 -2.53 -5.08 13.31
CA PHE A 454 -1.18 -5.59 13.48
C PHE A 454 -0.19 -4.48 13.08
N VAL A 455 0.75 -4.19 13.98
CA VAL A 455 1.80 -3.19 13.79
C VAL A 455 3.14 -3.90 13.74
N TYR A 456 3.90 -3.73 12.67
CA TYR A 456 5.23 -4.32 12.51
C TYR A 456 6.26 -3.20 12.50
N ILE A 457 7.42 -3.47 13.11
CA ILE A 457 8.55 -2.54 13.14
C ILE A 457 9.74 -3.28 12.55
N THR A 458 10.20 -2.79 11.41
CA THR A 458 11.32 -3.35 10.67
C THR A 458 12.47 -2.34 10.60
N GLN A 459 13.68 -2.85 10.42
CA GLN A 459 14.78 -2.01 9.99
C GLN A 459 14.52 -1.56 8.54
N HIS A 460 14.88 -0.32 8.20
CA HIS A 460 14.78 0.13 6.81
C HIS A 460 15.68 -0.71 5.91
N MET A 461 15.08 -1.23 4.84
CA MET A 461 15.73 -1.96 3.77
C MET A 461 15.15 -1.50 2.43
N SER A 462 16.01 -1.16 1.47
CA SER A 462 15.54 -0.62 0.19
C SER A 462 14.67 -1.57 -0.63
N ALA A 463 14.83 -2.88 -0.45
CA ALA A 463 13.98 -3.88 -1.11
C ALA A 463 12.54 -3.93 -0.54
N GLU A 464 12.28 -3.25 0.58
CA GLU A 464 11.05 -3.30 1.36
C GLU A 464 10.18 -2.05 1.19
N GLY A 465 10.15 -1.47 -0.02
CA GLY A 465 9.18 -0.44 -0.40
C GLY A 465 9.73 0.97 -0.66
N ASP A 466 11.05 1.14 -0.89
CA ASP A 466 11.60 2.41 -1.41
C ASP A 466 11.19 2.67 -2.87
N THR A 467 10.88 1.60 -3.59
CA THR A 467 10.31 1.59 -4.95
C THR A 467 8.97 0.89 -4.96
N ASP A 468 8.13 1.18 -5.96
CA ASP A 468 6.86 0.47 -6.17
C ASP A 468 7.03 -1.03 -6.02
N PHE A 469 6.20 -1.56 -5.15
CA PHE A 469 6.42 -2.80 -4.46
C PHE A 469 5.63 -3.94 -5.13
N PRO A 470 6.21 -5.13 -5.33
CA PRO A 470 5.41 -6.29 -5.72
C PRO A 470 4.41 -6.66 -4.62
N ILE A 471 3.43 -7.48 -4.96
CA ILE A 471 2.43 -7.98 -4.01
C ILE A 471 3.09 -8.94 -3.00
N PHE A 472 2.71 -8.87 -1.73
CA PHE A 472 3.02 -9.89 -0.73
C PHE A 472 2.55 -11.26 -1.23
N GLY A 473 3.50 -12.08 -1.67
CA GLY A 473 3.30 -13.39 -2.27
C GLY A 473 3.14 -14.50 -1.23
N SER A 474 2.80 -14.15 0.00
CA SER A 474 2.52 -15.12 1.05
C SER A 474 1.24 -15.87 0.71
N SER A 475 1.34 -17.20 0.70
CA SER A 475 0.31 -18.12 1.17
C SER A 475 -0.92 -17.44 1.78
N TYR A 476 -2.00 -17.26 1.00
CA TYR A 476 -3.25 -16.59 1.40
C TYR A 476 -3.07 -15.22 2.10
N CYS A 477 -3.43 -14.13 1.43
CA CYS A 477 -3.35 -12.74 1.93
C CYS A 477 -4.00 -12.46 3.29
N CYS A 478 -4.86 -13.36 3.75
CA CYS A 478 -6.04 -12.94 4.47
C CYS A 478 -6.20 -13.74 5.78
N ASN A 479 -5.09 -13.99 6.47
CA ASN A 479 -5.07 -14.70 7.75
C ASN A 479 -5.71 -13.85 8.85
N ASP A 480 -6.24 -14.51 9.89
CA ASP A 480 -6.80 -13.84 11.08
C ASP A 480 -5.73 -13.56 12.16
N ASP A 481 -4.45 -13.84 11.87
CA ASP A 481 -3.32 -13.70 12.79
C ASP A 481 -2.27 -12.71 12.26
N TYR A 482 -1.06 -12.71 12.81
CA TYR A 482 -0.01 -11.77 12.40
C TYR A 482 0.57 -12.01 10.99
N ASN A 483 0.09 -12.99 10.22
CA ASN A 483 0.56 -13.24 8.85
C ASN A 483 -0.16 -12.34 7.84
N GLN A 484 0.19 -11.05 7.85
CA GLN A 484 -0.47 -9.97 7.09
C GLN A 484 0.36 -9.40 5.94
N GLY A 485 1.46 -10.04 5.56
CA GLY A 485 2.40 -9.56 4.55
C GLY A 485 3.70 -9.02 5.16
N PRO A 486 3.70 -7.90 5.92
CA PRO A 486 4.91 -7.35 6.53
C PRO A 486 5.64 -8.28 7.51
N ASN A 487 4.97 -9.33 8.00
CA ASN A 487 5.62 -10.40 8.77
C ASN A 487 6.77 -11.09 8.02
N ASN A 488 6.80 -11.00 6.68
CA ASN A 488 7.87 -11.57 5.86
C ASN A 488 9.21 -10.84 6.05
N PHE A 489 9.21 -9.60 6.54
CA PHE A 489 10.42 -8.80 6.77
C PHE A 489 10.97 -8.95 8.17
N VAL A 490 10.11 -9.25 9.16
CA VAL A 490 10.53 -9.44 10.54
C VAL A 490 11.44 -10.66 10.66
N ASN A 491 12.75 -10.41 10.71
CA ASN A 491 13.81 -11.42 10.65
C ASN A 491 14.85 -11.29 11.79
N SER A 492 14.53 -10.49 12.82
CA SER A 492 15.36 -10.20 14.01
C SER A 492 16.51 -9.22 13.77
N GLU A 493 16.42 -8.38 12.73
CA GLU A 493 17.34 -7.26 12.55
C GLU A 493 17.29 -6.26 13.73
N PRO A 494 18.39 -5.56 14.03
CA PRO A 494 18.42 -4.57 15.11
C PRO A 494 17.68 -3.29 14.74
N ILE A 495 16.81 -2.81 15.63
CA ILE A 495 15.98 -1.59 15.42
C ILE A 495 16.23 -0.48 16.45
N SER A 496 17.18 -0.64 17.36
CA SER A 496 17.50 0.45 18.30
C SER A 496 18.44 1.47 17.66
N GLY A 497 17.98 2.74 17.59
CA GLY A 497 18.77 3.86 17.08
C GLY A 497 19.04 3.80 15.58
N GLY A 498 18.18 3.14 14.81
CA GLY A 498 18.32 2.95 13.37
C GLY A 498 17.27 3.74 12.58
N ASN A 499 17.23 3.50 11.26
CA ASN A 499 16.12 3.89 10.41
C ASN A 499 15.02 2.83 10.48
N LEU A 500 13.80 3.25 10.81
CA LEU A 500 12.68 2.37 11.12
C LEU A 500 11.56 2.51 10.12
N VAL A 501 10.96 1.37 9.77
CA VAL A 501 9.70 1.34 9.03
C VAL A 501 8.62 0.77 9.94
N ILE A 502 7.53 1.52 10.09
CA ILE A 502 6.31 1.08 10.76
C ILE A 502 5.33 0.60 9.70
N TRP A 503 4.91 -0.65 9.80
CA TRP A 503 3.81 -1.19 9.01
C TRP A 503 2.56 -1.26 9.87
N TYR A 504 1.45 -0.72 9.38
CA TYR A 504 0.19 -0.65 10.11
C TYR A 504 -0.92 -1.32 9.30
N VAL A 505 -1.47 -2.42 9.82
CA VAL A 505 -2.45 -3.26 9.11
C VAL A 505 -3.73 -3.41 9.96
N PRO A 506 -4.74 -2.55 9.79
CA PRO A 506 -6.00 -2.63 10.52
C PRO A 506 -6.91 -3.74 9.98
N GLN A 507 -8.02 -3.98 10.68
CA GLN A 507 -8.91 -5.12 10.48
C GLN A 507 -10.36 -4.63 10.36
N ALA A 508 -10.68 -4.01 9.21
CA ALA A 508 -11.96 -3.35 9.01
C ALA A 508 -13.03 -4.35 8.53
N THR A 509 -13.87 -4.80 9.46
CA THR A 509 -14.91 -5.81 9.21
C THR A 509 -16.22 -5.20 8.72
N THR A 510 -16.70 -5.66 7.57
CA THR A 510 -17.92 -5.19 6.91
C THR A 510 -19.19 -5.68 7.60
N ASP A 511 -20.24 -4.85 7.61
CA ASP A 511 -21.56 -5.28 8.08
C ASP A 511 -22.29 -6.15 7.08
N ARG A 512 -22.98 -7.19 7.56
CA ARG A 512 -23.66 -8.18 6.70
C ARG A 512 -25.11 -7.85 6.39
N VAL A 513 -25.77 -7.03 7.21
CA VAL A 513 -27.21 -6.78 7.11
C VAL A 513 -27.49 -5.29 7.03
N GLN A 514 -28.63 -4.94 6.42
CA GLN A 514 -29.07 -3.55 6.43
C GLN A 514 -29.42 -3.13 7.87
N PRO A 515 -29.28 -1.83 8.22
CA PRO A 515 -29.45 -1.33 9.60
C PRO A 515 -30.77 -1.67 10.26
N ALA A 516 -31.79 -2.04 9.47
CA ALA A 516 -33.09 -2.44 9.94
C ALA A 516 -33.12 -3.84 10.60
N GLU A 517 -32.10 -4.68 10.41
CA GLU A 517 -32.09 -6.08 10.87
C GLU A 517 -31.28 -6.32 12.15
N ASP A 518 -30.18 -5.59 12.38
CA ASP A 518 -29.32 -5.71 13.57
C ASP A 518 -29.34 -4.48 14.50
N GLY A 519 -29.86 -3.33 14.03
CA GLY A 519 -29.93 -2.09 14.79
C GLY A 519 -28.64 -1.27 14.78
N ASP A 520 -27.59 -1.73 14.09
CA ASP A 520 -26.33 -1.02 13.89
C ASP A 520 -26.35 -0.30 12.53
N GLY A 521 -25.62 0.81 12.41
CA GLY A 521 -25.45 1.49 11.10
C GLY A 521 -24.51 0.69 10.21
N LEU A 522 -24.73 0.74 8.88
CA LEU A 522 -23.83 0.12 7.89
C LEU A 522 -22.37 0.57 8.09
N TYR A 523 -21.42 -0.35 7.87
CA TYR A 523 -19.97 -0.11 7.95
C TYR A 523 -19.23 -0.89 6.86
N CYS A 524 -18.19 -0.27 6.27
CA CYS A 524 -17.58 -0.72 5.02
C CYS A 524 -18.63 -1.00 3.92
N TRP A 525 -19.51 -0.04 3.61
CA TRP A 525 -20.66 -0.33 2.75
C TRP A 525 -20.92 0.75 1.68
N THR A 526 -21.32 0.30 0.49
CA THR A 526 -21.89 1.15 -0.57
C THR A 526 -23.28 0.60 -0.90
N VAL A 527 -24.31 1.43 -0.72
CA VAL A 527 -25.68 1.13 -1.15
C VAL A 527 -25.87 1.52 -2.62
N ASN A 528 -25.40 2.72 -2.99
CA ASN A 528 -25.45 3.25 -4.34
C ASN A 528 -24.15 3.98 -4.66
N GLY A 529 -23.69 3.84 -5.91
CA GLY A 529 -22.65 4.68 -6.50
C GLY A 529 -23.24 5.96 -7.10
N GLU A 530 -22.65 6.43 -8.20
CA GLU A 530 -23.09 7.65 -8.87
C GLU A 530 -24.48 7.51 -9.53
N PRO A 531 -25.27 8.60 -9.64
CA PRO A 531 -24.96 10.01 -9.32
C PRO A 531 -25.34 10.44 -7.89
N THR A 532 -25.95 9.56 -7.11
CA THR A 532 -26.41 9.85 -5.75
C THR A 532 -25.82 8.83 -4.78
N PRO A 533 -24.51 8.95 -4.49
CA PRO A 533 -23.81 7.95 -3.70
C PRO A 533 -24.34 7.92 -2.27
N GLU A 534 -24.59 6.70 -1.79
CA GLU A 534 -24.97 6.41 -0.41
C GLU A 534 -23.98 5.37 0.12
N THR A 535 -23.13 5.81 1.06
CA THR A 535 -21.93 5.08 1.47
C THR A 535 -21.66 5.23 2.95
N TYR A 536 -21.09 4.19 3.52
CA TYR A 536 -20.71 4.08 4.91
C TYR A 536 -19.28 3.56 4.98
N PRO A 537 -18.27 4.43 4.74
CA PRO A 537 -16.89 4.01 4.72
C PRO A 537 -16.44 3.54 6.10
N CYS A 538 -15.54 2.56 6.11
CA CYS A 538 -14.80 2.18 7.30
C CYS A 538 -13.42 2.82 7.27
N PHE A 539 -13.29 3.95 7.95
CA PHE A 539 -12.01 4.63 8.08
C PHE A 539 -11.18 4.03 9.21
N THR A 540 -9.91 3.85 8.96
CA THR A 540 -8.92 3.33 9.91
C THR A 540 -7.61 4.09 9.75
N GLY A 541 -6.74 4.02 10.75
CA GLY A 541 -5.36 4.43 10.68
C GLY A 541 -4.87 5.26 11.87
N PRO A 542 -3.55 5.26 12.10
CA PRO A 542 -2.94 5.78 13.33
C PRO A 542 -2.83 7.30 13.34
N MET A 543 -2.97 7.88 14.53
CA MET A 543 -2.59 9.26 14.85
C MET A 543 -1.24 9.29 15.57
N PHE A 544 -0.40 10.23 15.18
CA PHE A 544 0.90 10.48 15.78
C PHE A 544 0.88 11.80 16.54
N HIS A 545 1.19 11.74 17.85
CA HIS A 545 1.21 12.89 18.75
C HIS A 545 2.64 13.27 19.11
N PRO A 546 3.09 14.49 18.77
CA PRO A 546 4.48 14.88 19.02
C PRO A 546 4.73 15.05 20.52
N PHE A 547 5.91 14.65 20.97
CA PHE A 547 6.40 14.91 22.31
C PHE A 547 7.90 15.20 22.31
N GLU A 548 8.39 15.72 23.44
CA GLU A 548 9.81 15.93 23.72
C GLU A 548 10.11 15.45 25.14
N LEU A 549 11.06 14.53 25.28
CA LEU A 549 11.57 14.08 26.57
C LEU A 549 12.44 15.17 27.19
N THR A 550 11.92 15.88 28.18
CA THR A 550 12.75 16.76 29.00
C THR A 550 13.74 15.94 29.86
N GLU A 551 14.94 16.46 30.17
CA GLU A 551 16.08 15.77 30.82
C GLU A 551 15.76 14.87 32.05
N LYS A 552 14.61 15.03 32.71
CA LYS A 552 14.19 14.17 33.83
C LYS A 552 13.58 12.82 33.42
N SER A 553 13.22 12.65 32.14
CA SER A 553 12.54 11.46 31.60
C SER A 553 13.48 10.53 30.82
N TYR A 554 14.74 10.93 30.65
CA TYR A 554 15.69 10.34 29.68
C TYR A 554 16.38 9.06 30.20
N LEU A 555 16.57 8.94 31.52
CA LEU A 555 17.34 7.86 32.14
C LEU A 555 16.70 6.46 32.10
N PRO A 556 15.36 6.26 32.21
CA PRO A 556 14.79 4.91 32.21
C PRO A 556 14.70 4.26 30.82
N LEU A 557 14.66 5.05 29.74
CA LEU A 557 14.39 4.57 28.37
C LEU A 557 15.65 4.11 27.64
N MET A 558 16.82 4.70 27.91
CA MET A 558 18.07 4.44 27.18
C MET A 558 19.10 3.59 27.94
N GLU A 559 18.98 3.43 29.27
CA GLU A 559 19.97 2.71 30.09
C GLU A 559 19.63 1.23 30.37
N ARG A 560 18.92 0.53 29.48
CA ARG A 560 18.74 -0.92 29.61
C ARG A 560 19.26 -1.64 28.36
N PRO A 561 20.42 -2.31 28.46
CA PRO A 561 21.00 -3.09 27.35
C PRO A 561 20.16 -4.31 26.99
#